data_AF-A0A7W0EKW1-F1
#
_entry.id   AF-A0A7W0EKW1-F1
#
_cell.length_a   1.000
_cell.length_b   1.000
_cell.length_c   1.000
_cell.angle_alpha   90.00
_cell.angle_beta   90.00
_cell.angle_gamma   90.00
#
_symmetry.space_group_name_H-M   'P 1'
#
loop_
_entity.id
_entity.type
_entity.pdbx_description
1 polymer ?
#
loop_
_entity_poly.entity_id
_entity_poly.type
_entity_poly.pdbx_seq_one_letter_code
_entity_poly.pdbx_strand_id
1 'polypeptide(L)' 'MANPDEMYQCQTSNCGYIYNPDKGDRKGKIAPGTSFDELPDDWRCPICGGSRKCFKPLAGIGSTKEAKCEN' A
#
# COMPACT_ATOMS: atom_id res chain seq x y z
N MET A 1 -5.72 -2.74 16.55
CA MET A 1 -6.67 -3.55 15.75
C MET A 1 -6.69 -2.92 14.38
N ALA A 2 -5.78 -3.30 13.49
CA ALA A 2 -5.78 -2.78 12.13
C ALA A 2 -7.02 -3.33 11.41
N ASN A 3 -7.94 -2.43 11.08
CA ASN A 3 -9.09 -2.79 10.26
C ASN A 3 -8.56 -3.09 8.85
N PRO A 4 -9.19 -4.00 8.10
CA PRO A 4 -8.79 -4.30 6.74
C PRO A 4 -8.92 -3.09 5.79
N ASP A 5 -9.61 -2.02 6.22
CA ASP A 5 -9.69 -0.72 5.56
C ASP A 5 -8.35 0.03 5.54
N GLU A 6 -7.45 -0.26 6.50
CA GLU A 6 -6.14 0.40 6.62
C GLU A 6 -5.02 -0.38 5.90
N MET A 7 -5.33 -1.55 5.33
CA MET A 7 -4.38 -2.37 4.58
C MET A 7 -4.44 -2.04 3.10
N TYR A 8 -3.27 -1.93 2.45
CA TYR A 8 -3.18 -1.51 1.06
C TYR A 8 -2.47 -2.54 0.19
N GLN A 9 -3.07 -2.93 -0.93
CA GLN A 9 -2.47 -3.84 -1.90
C GLN A 9 -1.99 -3.09 -3.15
N CYS A 10 -0.75 -3.40 -3.55
CA CYS A 10 -0.16 -2.97 -4.80
C CYS A 10 -0.91 -3.62 -5.98
N GLN A 11 -1.47 -2.78 -6.86
CA GLN A 11 -2.21 -3.20 -8.05
C GLN A 11 -1.31 -3.38 -9.27
N THR A 12 0.01 -3.32 -9.12
CA THR A 12 0.93 -3.65 -10.21
C THR A 12 0.79 -5.13 -10.56
N SER A 13 0.54 -5.44 -11.83
CA SER A 13 0.27 -6.81 -12.32
C SER A 13 1.35 -7.85 -11.99
N ASN A 14 2.58 -7.42 -11.72
CA ASN A 14 3.70 -8.29 -11.35
C ASN A 14 4.05 -8.26 -9.85
N CYS A 15 3.22 -7.67 -8.99
CA CYS A 15 3.56 -7.41 -7.59
C CYS A 15 2.60 -8.04 -6.58
N GLY A 16 1.37 -7.52 -6.45
CA GLY A 16 0.41 -7.97 -5.44
C GLY A 16 0.85 -7.77 -3.98
N TYR A 17 1.86 -6.92 -3.70
CA TYR A 17 2.33 -6.67 -2.33
C TYR A 17 1.26 -6.04 -1.45
N ILE A 18 1.12 -6.50 -0.21
CA ILE A 18 0.16 -5.97 0.76
C ILE A 18 0.91 -5.23 1.89
N TYR A 19 0.69 -3.93 1.99
CA TYR A 19 1.10 -3.09 3.10
C TYR A 19 0.15 -3.28 4.28
N ASN A 20 0.73 -3.60 5.44
CA ASN A 20 0.00 -3.70 6.70
C ASN A 20 0.54 -2.62 7.66
N PRO A 21 -0.29 -1.62 8.06
CA PRO A 21 0.15 -0.53 8.92
C PRO A 21 0.59 -1.03 10.31
N ASP A 22 -0.05 -2.06 10.87
CA ASP A 22 0.28 -2.62 12.19
C ASP A 22 1.71 -3.22 12.22
N LYS A 23 2.11 -3.84 11.11
CA LYS A 23 3.47 -4.37 10.93
C LYS A 23 4.46 -3.34 10.37
N GLY A 24 3.95 -2.28 9.74
CA GLY A 24 4.75 -1.35 8.97
C GLY A 24 5.44 -2.03 7.78
N ASP A 25 6.54 -1.45 7.34
CA ASP A 25 7.38 -2.02 6.28
C ASP A 25 8.86 -1.82 6.60
N ARG A 26 9.50 -2.88 7.13
CA ARG A 26 10.93 -2.82 7.50
C ARG A 26 11.84 -2.59 6.29
N LYS A 27 11.43 -3.03 5.10
CA LYS A 27 12.22 -2.90 3.86
C LYS A 27 12.18 -1.48 3.28
N GLY A 28 11.03 -0.81 3.40
CA GLY A 28 10.84 0.61 3.09
C GLY A 28 11.13 1.58 4.25
N LYS A 29 11.74 1.09 5.35
CA LYS A 29 12.08 1.88 6.55
C LYS A 29 10.88 2.55 7.23
N ILE A 30 9.72 1.90 7.21
CA ILE A 30 8.49 2.35 7.83
C ILE A 30 8.28 1.62 9.15
N ALA A 31 7.98 2.38 10.21
CA ALA A 31 7.73 1.83 11.53
C ALA A 31 6.37 1.08 11.59
N PRO A 32 6.24 0.07 12.46
CA PRO A 32 4.94 -0.50 12.79
C PRO A 32 4.04 0.58 13.41
N GLY A 33 2.78 0.60 13.02
CA GLY A 33 1.78 1.59 13.39
C GLY A 33 1.68 2.80 12.45
N THR A 34 2.46 2.86 11.36
CA THR A 34 2.34 3.94 10.37
C THR A 34 1.22 3.64 9.37
N SER A 35 0.28 4.56 9.22
CA SER A 35 -0.78 4.41 8.23
C SER A 35 -0.25 4.65 6.81
N PHE A 36 -0.92 4.09 5.79
CA PHE A 36 -0.49 4.27 4.40
C PHE A 36 -0.50 5.74 3.96
N ASP A 37 -1.43 6.54 4.48
CA ASP A 37 -1.53 7.98 4.19
C ASP A 37 -0.31 8.77 4.72
N GLU A 38 0.25 8.32 5.85
CA GLU A 38 1.42 8.90 6.51
C GLU A 38 2.75 8.48 5.85
N LEU A 39 2.72 7.58 4.87
CA LEU A 39 3.92 7.16 4.15
C LEU A 39 4.50 8.34 3.35
N PRO A 40 5.83 8.52 3.33
CA PRO A 40 6.45 9.55 2.51
C PRO A 40 6.15 9.32 1.01
N ASP A 41 6.08 10.38 0.22
CA ASP A 41 5.79 10.27 -1.22
C ASP A 41 6.89 9.52 -2.00
N ASP A 42 8.11 9.52 -1.45
CA ASP A 42 9.25 8.74 -1.96
C ASP A 42 9.15 7.25 -1.61
N TRP A 43 8.22 6.86 -0.73
CA TRP A 43 8.00 5.44 -0.45
C TRP A 43 7.50 4.73 -1.70
N ARG A 44 8.23 3.67 -2.05
CA ARG A 44 7.93 2.80 -3.18
C ARG A 44 7.74 1.38 -2.68
N CYS A 45 6.93 0.64 -3.41
CA CYS A 45 6.72 -0.76 -3.16
C CYS A 45 8.06 -1.50 -3.07
N PRO A 46 8.36 -2.20 -1.95
CA PRO A 46 9.63 -2.89 -1.77
C PRO A 46 9.79 -4.14 -2.66
N ILE A 47 8.75 -4.49 -3.42
CA ILE A 47 8.72 -5.63 -4.33
C ILE A 47 8.90 -5.17 -5.79
N CYS A 48 8.07 -4.24 -6.28
CA CYS A 48 8.10 -3.81 -7.69
C CYS A 48 8.71 -2.42 -7.91
N GLY A 49 8.96 -1.64 -6.86
CA GLY A 49 9.41 -0.24 -7.00
C GLY A 49 8.31 0.74 -7.46
N GLY A 50 7.07 0.27 -7.59
CA GLY A 50 5.92 1.10 -7.94
C GLY A 50 5.59 2.12 -6.85
N SER A 51 5.10 3.29 -7.25
CA SER A 51 4.75 4.36 -6.31
C SER A 51 3.52 4.02 -5.47
N ARG A 52 3.37 4.69 -4.32
CA ARG A 52 2.21 4.56 -3.43
C ARG A 52 0.85 4.79 -4.09
N LYS A 53 0.83 5.50 -5.23
CA LYS A 53 -0.36 5.76 -6.06
C LYS A 53 -0.97 4.50 -6.68
N CYS A 54 -0.17 3.45 -6.92
CA CYS A 54 -0.65 2.18 -7.47
C CYS A 54 -1.20 1.22 -6.39
N PHE A 55 -1.31 1.67 -5.14
CA PHE A 55 -1.90 0.88 -4.07
C PHE A 55 -3.38 1.17 -3.89
N LYS A 56 -4.13 0.14 -3.48
CA LYS A 56 -5.55 0.23 -3.16
C LYS A 56 -5.84 -0.37 -1.80
N PRO A 57 -6.80 0.19 -1.04
CA PRO A 57 -7.24 -0.41 0.20
C PRO A 57 -7.86 -1.79 -0.07
N LEU A 58 -7.61 -2.74 0.83
CA LEU A 58 -8.08 -4.12 0.72
C LEU A 58 -9.55 -4.29 1.13
N ALA A 59 -10.08 -3.41 1.99
CA ALA A 59 -11.49 -3.36 2.32
C ALA A 59 -12.00 -1.92 2.32
N GLY A 60 -13.32 -1.76 2.11
CA GLY A 60 -14.00 -0.46 2.09
C GLY A 60 -14.63 -0.13 0.73
N ILE A 61 -15.56 0.83 0.73
CA ILE A 61 -16.24 1.37 -0.48
C ILE A 61 -15.24 1.95 -1.50
N GLY A 62 -13.98 2.17 -1.09
CA GLY A 62 -12.87 2.62 -1.94
C GLY A 62 -12.14 1.52 -2.72
N SER A 63 -12.32 0.23 -2.40
CA SER A 63 -11.66 -0.89 -3.12
C SER A 63 -12.13 -1.04 -4.57
N THR A 64 -13.30 -0.49 -4.94
CA THR A 64 -13.82 -0.52 -6.32
C THR A 64 -13.33 0.64 -7.19
N LYS A 65 -12.64 1.65 -6.64
CA LYS A 65 -12.05 2.69 -7.48
C LYS A 65 -10.90 2.09 -8.27
N GLU A 66 -10.96 2.17 -9.61
CA GLU A 66 -9.85 1.77 -10.49
C GLU A 66 -8.53 2.44 -10.05
N ALA A 67 -7.48 1.65 -9.84
CA ALA A 67 -6.12 2.17 -9.75
C ALA A 67 -5.61 2.19 -11.18
N LYS A 68 -5.73 3.35 -11.84
CA LYS A 68 -5.10 3.53 -13.14
C LYS A 68 -3.59 3.65 -12.92
N CYS A 69 -2.95 2.51 -12.67
CA CYS A 69 -1.51 2.34 -12.75
C CYS A 69 -1.23 2.03 -14.22
N GLU A 70 -1.16 3.06 -15.06
CA GLU A 70 -0.72 2.89 -16.45
C GLU A 70 0.79 2.66 -16.47
N ASN A 71 1.17 1.67 -17.30
CA ASN A 71 2.51 1.17 -17.63
C ASN A 71 3.62 2.22 -17.63
#